data_AF-A0A0R2CJC7-F1
#
_entry.id   AF-A0A0R2CJC7-F1
#
_cell.length_a   1.000
_cell.length_b   1.000
_cell.length_c   1.000
_cell.angle_alpha   90.00
_cell.angle_beta   90.00
_cell.angle_gamma   90.00
#
_symmetry.space_group_name_H-M   'P 1'
#
loop_
_entity.id
_entity.type
_entity.pdbx_description
1 polymer ?
#
loop_
_entity_poly.entity_id
_entity_poly.type
_entity_poly.pdbx_seq_one_letter_code
_entity_poly.pdbx_strand_id
1 'polypeptide(L)'
;MDTDDFDEALDNHAQSAIGKGQQELYSSLQSGMSEDDLKQLTDVTSASDDRQSGNISSAINTEVSQTQTLLRTEASSANNDGATDAMKENDVEYVHLLTEGDEKVCDICDSYWDSNPFEIDDAPNIPDDTHPNCRCQLIPCDADDTLLGTIGNNDDSGDDGSSTDNDDPDNDNPDGSGDDGSDDTLQDKYDTYQDYQRDYQAPFDETDKDAMGDYIESNYGIEWKEKKRAHYKISPETMANTVRVLDRFFSYYPNFLDNGQYKFTSLESHVFTGSSARAEAYVQSLRWRDGRKEQSLHLNSKHGDLEAQQKMTDYSFQTNWFRGNDTSTHIPTHEFGHAVDNNLTAASGSDVRVSEQILTQMYREDRGDHYDSSDFQHNEDFKHWAFDNIGTYGSKSTAEGFAELFTEYYGCDNPRPVAVRFGKIIDNMLREM
;
A
#
# COMPACT_ATOMS: atom_id res chain seq x y z
N MET A 1 13.45 -3.37 23.57
CA MET A 1 13.47 -4.10 24.86
C MET A 1 14.44 -5.28 24.69
N ASP A 2 15.10 -5.83 25.72
CA ASP A 2 15.85 -7.09 25.49
C ASP A 2 14.83 -8.25 25.35
N THR A 3 15.16 -9.29 24.58
CA THR A 3 14.22 -10.38 24.25
C THR A 3 13.70 -11.10 25.51
N ASP A 4 14.57 -11.24 26.51
CA ASP A 4 14.21 -11.88 27.78
C ASP A 4 13.19 -11.04 28.59
N ASP A 5 13.30 -9.71 28.53
CA ASP A 5 12.37 -8.81 29.22
C ASP A 5 10.99 -8.84 28.54
N PHE A 6 10.96 -8.88 27.20
CA PHE A 6 9.71 -8.91 26.42
C PHE A 6 8.92 -10.19 26.66
N ASP A 7 9.59 -11.33 26.68
CA ASP A 7 8.98 -12.62 26.98
C ASP A 7 8.43 -12.67 28.42
N GLU A 8 9.16 -12.10 29.39
CA GLU A 8 8.68 -11.97 30.77
C GLU A 8 7.43 -11.06 30.85
N ALA A 9 7.41 -9.95 30.11
CA ALA A 9 6.26 -9.05 30.07
C ALA A 9 5.02 -9.73 29.46
N LEU A 10 5.19 -10.52 28.40
CA LEU A 10 4.12 -11.32 27.80
C LEU A 10 3.56 -12.36 28.78
N ASP A 11 4.43 -13.09 29.48
CA ASP A 11 4.00 -14.09 30.46
C ASP A 11 3.27 -13.44 31.64
N ASN A 12 3.74 -12.28 32.11
CA ASN A 12 3.06 -11.52 33.15
C ASN A 12 1.63 -11.09 32.76
N HIS A 13 1.42 -10.64 31.51
CA HIS A 13 0.08 -10.32 31.00
C HIS A 13 -0.81 -11.57 30.88
N ALA A 14 -0.26 -12.69 30.42
CA ALA A 14 -0.99 -13.96 30.35
C ALA A 14 -1.43 -14.45 31.74
N GLN A 15 -0.54 -14.40 32.73
CA GLN A 15 -0.84 -14.75 34.11
C GLN A 15 -1.86 -13.79 34.74
N SER A 16 -1.74 -12.49 34.48
CA SER A 16 -2.69 -11.47 34.94
C SER A 16 -4.09 -11.70 34.35
N ALA A 17 -4.19 -12.10 33.07
CA ALA A 17 -5.47 -12.40 32.42
C ALA A 17 -6.21 -13.53 33.14
N ILE A 18 -5.48 -14.61 33.46
CA ILE A 18 -6.00 -15.73 34.23
C ILE A 18 -6.42 -15.27 35.63
N GLY A 19 -5.59 -14.48 36.31
CA GLY A 19 -5.87 -13.97 37.65
C GLY A 19 -7.13 -13.10 37.71
N LYS A 20 -7.30 -12.17 36.77
CA LYS A 20 -8.47 -11.28 36.69
C LYS A 20 -9.76 -12.06 36.37
N GLY A 21 -9.71 -12.99 35.42
CA GLY A 21 -10.85 -13.86 35.13
C GLY A 21 -11.27 -14.71 36.33
N GLN A 22 -10.31 -15.26 37.07
CA GLN A 22 -10.57 -15.99 38.31
C GLN A 22 -11.16 -15.08 39.40
N GLN A 23 -10.67 -13.85 39.53
CA GLN A 23 -11.19 -12.90 40.52
C GLN A 23 -12.65 -12.53 40.27
N GLU A 24 -13.04 -12.27 39.02
CA GLU A 24 -14.44 -11.98 38.65
C GLU A 24 -15.34 -13.20 38.94
N LEU A 25 -14.87 -14.40 38.59
CA LEU A 25 -15.58 -15.64 38.89
C LEU A 25 -15.79 -15.83 40.40
N TYR A 26 -14.73 -15.68 41.20
CA TYR A 26 -14.82 -15.88 42.66
C TYR A 26 -15.65 -14.81 43.35
N SER A 27 -15.55 -13.55 42.92
CA SER A 27 -16.35 -12.44 43.47
C SER A 27 -17.83 -12.69 43.24
N SER A 28 -18.20 -13.13 42.04
CA SER A 28 -19.58 -13.46 41.68
C SER A 28 -20.12 -14.66 42.47
N LEU A 29 -19.30 -15.71 42.64
CA LEU A 29 -19.68 -16.87 43.45
C LEU A 29 -19.88 -16.52 44.93
N GLN A 30 -19.09 -15.60 45.48
CA GLN A 30 -19.16 -15.18 46.88
C GLN A 30 -20.36 -14.27 47.18
N SER A 31 -20.77 -13.42 46.24
CA SER A 31 -21.93 -12.54 46.39
C SER A 31 -23.28 -13.27 46.27
N GLY A 32 -23.27 -14.51 45.74
CA GLY A 32 -24.47 -15.18 45.26
C GLY A 32 -24.91 -14.61 43.91
N MET A 33 -25.47 -15.46 43.04
CA MET A 33 -25.77 -15.11 41.65
C MET A 33 -27.22 -15.38 41.32
N SER A 34 -27.87 -14.40 40.69
CA SER A 34 -29.09 -14.59 39.93
C SER A 34 -28.79 -15.18 38.54
N GLU A 35 -29.84 -15.57 37.81
CA GLU A 35 -29.70 -16.03 36.42
C GLU A 35 -29.14 -14.92 35.51
N ASP A 36 -29.49 -13.65 35.78
CA ASP A 36 -29.02 -12.51 35.00
C ASP A 36 -27.55 -12.19 35.32
N ASP A 37 -27.13 -12.34 36.58
CA ASP A 37 -25.71 -12.20 36.96
C ASP A 37 -24.85 -13.26 36.29
N LEU A 38 -25.36 -14.50 36.16
CA LEU A 38 -24.66 -15.57 35.44
C LEU A 38 -24.54 -15.24 33.94
N LYS A 39 -25.60 -14.73 33.31
CA LYS A 39 -25.55 -14.32 31.91
C LYS A 39 -24.53 -13.21 31.71
N GLN A 40 -24.55 -12.17 32.55
CA GLN A 40 -23.57 -11.08 32.50
C GLN A 40 -22.14 -11.56 32.73
N LEU A 41 -21.92 -12.49 33.65
CA LEU A 41 -20.58 -13.03 33.94
C LEU A 41 -19.96 -13.77 32.75
N THR A 42 -20.79 -14.51 32.01
CA THR A 42 -20.38 -15.40 30.92
C THR A 42 -20.55 -14.80 29.52
N ASP A 43 -21.08 -13.58 29.41
CA ASP A 43 -21.31 -12.95 28.12
C ASP A 43 -19.98 -12.72 27.40
N VAL A 44 -19.92 -13.04 26.11
CA VAL A 44 -18.70 -12.95 25.33
C VAL A 44 -18.66 -11.60 24.63
N THR A 45 -17.87 -10.69 25.19
CA THR A 45 -17.63 -9.37 24.61
C THR A 45 -16.37 -9.38 23.74
N SER A 46 -16.40 -8.67 22.62
CA SER A 46 -15.21 -8.38 21.82
C SER A 46 -14.27 -7.42 22.56
N ALA A 47 -13.01 -7.35 22.13
CA ALA A 47 -12.03 -6.41 22.70
C ALA A 47 -12.39 -4.93 22.44
N SER A 48 -13.26 -4.67 21.45
CA SER A 48 -13.75 -3.34 21.08
C SER A 48 -15.02 -2.90 21.83
N ASP A 49 -15.66 -3.80 22.57
CA ASP A 49 -16.89 -3.46 23.31
C ASP A 49 -16.60 -2.69 24.60
N ASP A 50 -17.60 -1.92 25.05
CA ASP A 50 -17.52 -1.22 26.34
C ASP A 50 -17.27 -2.22 27.48
N ARG A 51 -16.30 -1.89 28.34
CA ARG A 51 -15.93 -2.77 29.46
C ARG A 51 -17.10 -2.94 30.42
N GLN A 52 -17.46 -4.19 30.67
CA GLN A 52 -18.53 -4.54 31.60
C GLN A 52 -17.94 -5.02 32.93
N SER A 53 -18.41 -4.44 34.03
CA SER A 53 -18.08 -4.92 35.38
C SER A 53 -18.80 -6.24 35.64
N GLY A 54 -18.15 -7.17 36.35
CA GLY A 54 -18.73 -8.49 36.65
C GLY A 54 -18.77 -9.41 35.43
N ASN A 55 -17.94 -9.19 34.42
CA ASN A 55 -17.85 -9.99 33.20
C ASN A 55 -16.42 -10.51 32.99
N ILE A 56 -16.27 -11.82 32.77
CA ILE A 56 -14.97 -12.47 32.64
C ILE A 56 -14.26 -12.04 31.34
N SER A 57 -14.99 -11.96 30.23
CA SER A 57 -14.42 -11.57 28.92
C SER A 57 -13.87 -10.14 28.95
N SER A 58 -14.56 -9.18 29.56
CA SER A 58 -14.10 -7.80 29.74
C SER A 58 -12.83 -7.70 30.59
N ALA A 59 -12.73 -8.52 31.64
CA ALA A 59 -11.55 -8.58 32.50
C ALA A 59 -10.33 -9.14 31.75
N ILE A 60 -10.52 -10.21 30.97
CA ILE A 60 -9.47 -10.81 30.13
C ILE A 60 -9.08 -9.89 28.96
N ASN A 61 -10.05 -9.27 28.28
CA ASN A 61 -9.81 -8.38 27.14
C ASN A 61 -8.93 -7.18 27.50
N THR A 62 -8.91 -6.78 28.77
CA THR A 62 -8.00 -5.73 29.26
C THR A 62 -6.55 -6.13 29.10
N GLU A 63 -6.20 -7.37 29.44
CA GLU A 63 -4.84 -7.90 29.31
C GLU A 63 -4.50 -8.18 27.84
N VAL A 64 -5.45 -8.71 27.07
CA VAL A 64 -5.28 -8.89 25.61
C VAL A 64 -4.94 -7.57 24.91
N SER A 65 -5.61 -6.47 25.30
CA SER A 65 -5.33 -5.14 24.74
C SER A 65 -3.92 -4.63 25.12
N GLN A 66 -3.48 -4.95 26.34
CA GLN A 66 -2.12 -4.61 26.80
C GLN A 66 -1.06 -5.42 26.06
N THR A 67 -1.29 -6.73 25.87
CA THR A 67 -0.43 -7.58 25.03
C THR A 67 -0.32 -7.05 23.59
N GLN A 68 -1.44 -6.67 22.96
CA GLN A 68 -1.39 -6.08 21.62
C GLN A 68 -0.59 -4.77 21.57
N THR A 69 -0.73 -3.93 22.61
CA THR A 69 0.04 -2.69 22.74
C THR A 69 1.53 -3.00 22.84
N LEU A 70 1.91 -3.98 23.67
CA LEU A 70 3.29 -4.41 23.85
C LEU A 70 3.89 -4.94 22.53
N LEU A 71 3.21 -5.86 21.85
CA LEU A 71 3.65 -6.42 20.56
C LEU A 71 3.91 -5.32 19.52
N ARG A 72 2.99 -4.35 19.40
CA ARG A 72 3.12 -3.24 18.44
C ARG A 72 4.23 -2.27 18.80
N THR A 73 4.43 -2.03 20.10
CA THR A 73 5.51 -1.19 20.62
C THR A 73 6.86 -1.80 20.26
N GLU A 74 7.03 -3.10 20.49
CA GLU A 74 8.28 -3.80 20.15
C GLU A 74 8.53 -3.86 18.65
N ALA A 75 7.50 -4.14 17.84
CA ALA A 75 7.63 -4.11 16.38
C ALA A 75 8.02 -2.71 15.86
N SER A 76 7.46 -1.65 16.45
CA SER A 76 7.80 -0.27 16.11
C SER A 76 9.24 0.08 16.49
N SER A 77 9.70 -0.35 17.67
CA SER A 77 11.10 -0.20 18.10
C SER A 77 12.04 -0.90 17.12
N ALA A 78 11.86 -2.20 16.91
CA ALA A 78 12.75 -2.99 16.06
C ALA A 78 12.84 -2.47 14.62
N ASN A 79 11.72 -2.00 14.06
CA ASN A 79 11.70 -1.40 12.73
C ASN A 79 12.49 -0.09 12.68
N ASN A 80 12.33 0.79 13.67
CA ASN A 80 13.03 2.07 13.70
C ASN A 80 14.52 1.91 14.04
N ASP A 81 14.86 1.01 14.95
CA ASP A 81 16.24 0.68 15.29
C ASP A 81 16.97 0.14 14.06
N GLY A 82 16.40 -0.85 13.38
CA GLY A 82 16.99 -1.42 12.16
C GLY A 82 17.09 -0.43 11.01
N ALA A 83 16.09 0.43 10.82
CA ALA A 83 16.13 1.48 9.80
C ALA A 83 17.21 2.53 10.12
N THR A 84 17.34 2.93 11.39
CA THR A 84 18.34 3.91 11.85
C THR A 84 19.75 3.36 11.71
N ASP A 85 19.99 2.10 12.09
CA ASP A 85 21.27 1.43 11.91
C ASP A 85 21.66 1.38 10.43
N ALA A 86 20.74 0.98 9.56
CA ALA A 86 20.97 0.98 8.11
C ALA A 86 21.28 2.39 7.57
N MET A 87 20.58 3.43 8.05
CA MET A 87 20.86 4.81 7.65
C MET A 87 22.25 5.27 8.10
N LYS A 88 22.66 4.94 9.32
CA LYS A 88 24.01 5.25 9.83
C LYS A 88 25.11 4.52 9.05
N GLU A 89 24.87 3.27 8.67
CA GLU A 89 25.79 2.50 7.82
C GLU A 89 25.95 3.09 6.40
N ASN A 90 24.95 3.86 5.94
CA ASN A 90 24.94 4.50 4.63
C ASN A 90 25.26 6.01 4.68
N ASP A 91 25.93 6.47 5.76
CA ASP A 91 26.36 7.87 5.93
C ASP A 91 25.22 8.91 5.83
N VAL A 92 24.00 8.54 6.22
CA VAL A 92 22.86 9.49 6.33
C VAL A 92 23.06 10.36 7.57
N GLU A 93 23.10 11.68 7.37
CA GLU A 93 23.30 12.65 8.47
C GLU A 93 21.98 13.16 9.07
N TYR A 94 20.90 13.22 8.30
CA TYR A 94 19.61 13.76 8.75
C TYR A 94 18.45 12.79 8.49
N VAL A 95 17.46 12.85 9.36
CA VAL A 95 16.24 12.05 9.29
C VAL A 95 15.00 12.90 9.54
N HIS A 96 13.93 12.54 8.87
CA HIS A 96 12.61 13.07 9.06
C HIS A 96 11.79 12.07 9.89
N LEU A 97 11.20 12.52 10.99
CA LEU A 97 10.21 11.75 11.72
C LEU A 97 8.86 11.84 11.01
N LEU A 98 8.52 10.74 10.34
CA LEU A 98 7.27 10.55 9.62
C LEU A 98 6.17 10.11 10.61
N THR A 99 5.15 10.95 10.79
CA THR A 99 3.94 10.56 11.52
C THR A 99 2.92 9.91 10.57
N GLU A 100 2.09 9.00 11.09
CA GLU A 100 0.88 8.51 10.38
C GLU A 100 -0.07 9.64 10.00
N GLY A 101 -0.05 10.67 10.84
CA GLY A 101 -0.81 11.93 10.88
C GLY A 101 -2.29 11.88 10.53
N ASP A 102 -2.90 10.73 10.74
CA ASP A 102 -4.35 10.65 10.88
C ASP A 102 -4.81 11.47 12.10
N GLU A 103 -6.11 11.51 12.33
CA GLU A 103 -6.71 12.16 13.50
C GLU A 103 -6.30 11.55 14.85
N LYS A 104 -5.51 10.47 14.84
CA LYS A 104 -5.02 9.78 16.03
C LYS A 104 -3.56 10.09 16.34
N VAL A 105 -2.90 10.95 15.58
CA VAL A 105 -1.60 11.49 15.98
C VAL A 105 -1.78 12.37 17.21
N CYS A 106 -1.01 12.04 18.24
CA CYS A 106 -1.05 12.76 19.50
C CYS A 106 -0.14 14.00 19.43
N ASP A 107 -0.38 14.93 20.36
CA ASP A 107 0.36 16.19 20.47
C ASP A 107 1.89 15.98 20.58
N ILE A 108 2.35 14.85 21.13
CA ILE A 108 3.79 14.52 21.22
C ILE A 108 4.36 14.31 19.81
N CYS A 109 3.76 13.40 19.04
CA CYS A 109 4.20 13.09 17.69
C CYS A 109 4.02 14.28 16.74
N ASP A 110 2.97 15.08 16.93
CA ASP A 110 2.74 16.32 16.18
C ASP A 110 3.84 17.37 16.47
N SER A 111 4.28 17.47 17.74
CA SER A 111 5.37 18.38 18.11
C SER A 111 6.72 17.99 17.50
N TYR A 112 6.98 16.69 17.32
CA TYR A 112 8.17 16.21 16.63
C TYR A 112 8.09 16.42 15.13
N TRP A 113 6.91 16.31 14.54
CA TRP A 113 6.69 16.60 13.13
C TRP A 113 7.08 18.04 12.77
N ASP A 114 6.72 19.02 13.60
CA ASP A 114 7.07 20.43 13.42
C ASP A 114 8.58 20.73 13.62
N SER A 115 9.32 19.76 14.16
CA SER A 115 10.74 19.91 14.48
C SER A 115 11.66 19.25 13.45
N ASN A 116 11.11 18.65 12.40
CA ASN A 116 11.88 18.10 11.28
C ASN A 116 12.67 19.19 10.54
N PRO A 117 13.86 18.86 9.98
CA PRO A 117 14.55 17.56 10.06
C PRO A 117 15.40 17.44 11.34
N PHE A 118 15.72 16.21 11.74
CA PHE A 118 16.64 15.92 12.85
C PHE A 118 18.00 15.47 12.32
N GLU A 119 19.10 15.84 12.97
CA GLU A 119 20.35 15.07 12.83
C GLU A 119 20.10 13.64 13.35
N ILE A 120 20.60 12.62 12.65
CA ILE A 120 20.26 11.22 12.92
C ILE A 120 20.59 10.77 14.36
N ASP A 121 21.61 11.36 14.98
CA ASP A 121 22.01 11.07 16.36
C ASP A 121 21.18 11.84 17.41
N ASP A 122 20.48 12.90 16.99
CA ASP A 122 19.61 13.73 17.84
C ASP A 122 18.11 13.45 17.60
N ALA A 123 17.78 12.54 16.69
CA ALA A 123 16.42 12.12 16.40
C ALA A 123 15.78 11.41 17.61
N PRO A 124 14.47 11.61 17.85
CA PRO A 124 13.79 10.94 18.96
C PRO A 124 13.72 9.44 18.73
N ASN A 125 13.96 8.66 19.78
CA ASN A 125 13.86 7.20 19.73
C ASN A 125 12.38 6.81 19.72
N ILE A 126 11.98 6.00 18.74
CA ILE A 126 10.61 5.51 18.62
C ILE A 126 10.58 4.06 19.10
N PRO A 127 9.79 3.70 20.13
CA PRO A 127 8.72 4.48 20.76
C PRO A 127 9.12 5.24 22.05
N ASP A 128 10.34 5.08 22.57
CA ASP A 128 10.73 5.52 23.91
C ASP A 128 10.55 7.03 24.19
N ASP A 129 10.89 7.88 23.22
CA ASP A 129 10.72 9.34 23.29
C ASP A 129 9.33 9.81 22.81
N THR A 130 8.50 8.89 22.32
CA THR A 130 7.14 9.19 21.84
C THR A 130 6.08 8.63 22.79
N HIS A 131 5.57 7.43 22.52
CA HIS A 131 4.61 6.73 23.37
C HIS A 131 4.48 5.24 22.98
N PRO A 132 3.98 4.38 23.89
CA PRO A 132 3.60 3.01 23.54
C PRO A 132 2.62 2.97 22.36
N ASN A 133 2.75 1.96 21.50
CA ASN A 133 1.97 1.81 20.26
C ASN A 133 2.10 3.03 19.32
N CYS A 134 3.25 3.72 19.36
CA CYS A 134 3.61 4.71 18.35
C CYS A 134 3.78 4.05 16.98
N ARG A 135 3.27 4.72 15.96
CA ARG A 135 3.26 4.27 14.56
C ARG A 135 4.17 5.13 13.67
N CYS A 136 4.94 6.03 14.27
CA CYS A 136 5.83 6.93 13.55
C CYS A 136 7.07 6.16 13.07
N GLN A 137 7.73 6.70 12.05
CA GLN A 137 8.93 6.12 11.44
C GLN A 137 9.98 7.20 11.23
N LEU A 138 11.26 6.85 11.33
CA LEU A 138 12.35 7.70 10.85
C LEU A 138 12.63 7.37 9.38
N ILE A 139 12.80 8.40 8.55
CA ILE A 139 13.13 8.27 7.11
C ILE A 139 14.30 9.21 6.76
N PRO A 140 15.20 8.86 5.83
CA PRO A 140 16.40 9.66 5.55
C PRO A 140 16.06 10.95 4.80
N CYS A 141 16.72 12.06 5.17
CA CYS A 141 16.56 13.37 4.53
C CYS A 141 17.89 14.15 4.56
N ASP A 142 17.93 15.28 3.85
CA ASP A 142 19.03 16.25 3.96
C ASP A 142 18.71 17.35 4.98
N ALA A 143 19.66 18.25 5.20
CA ALA A 143 19.53 19.35 6.16
C ALA A 143 18.39 20.34 5.83
N ASP A 144 17.86 20.31 4.60
CA ASP A 144 16.73 21.13 4.15
C ASP A 144 15.38 20.38 4.26
N ASP A 145 15.35 19.23 4.94
CA ASP A 145 14.21 18.31 5.08
C ASP A 145 13.76 17.68 3.74
N THR A 146 14.66 17.65 2.75
CA THR A 146 14.41 16.96 1.50
C THR A 146 14.77 15.50 1.67
N LEU A 147 13.80 14.60 1.48
CA LEU A 147 14.03 13.17 1.62
C LEU A 147 15.13 12.69 0.67
N LEU A 148 16.11 11.95 1.23
CA LEU A 148 17.21 11.37 0.48
C LEU A 148 16.71 10.10 -0.19
N GLY A 149 16.57 10.13 -1.51
CA GLY A 149 16.47 8.91 -2.30
C GLY A 149 17.82 8.22 -2.32
N THR A 150 17.87 6.89 -2.21
CA THR A 150 19.10 6.13 -2.40
C THR A 150 19.55 6.31 -3.86
N ILE A 151 20.39 7.31 -4.15
CA ILE A 151 21.10 7.43 -5.42
C ILE A 151 22.49 6.83 -5.21
N GLY A 152 22.66 5.61 -5.72
CA GLY A 152 23.94 4.91 -5.82
C GLY A 152 24.14 4.28 -7.19
N ASN A 153 23.62 4.86 -8.27
CA ASN A 153 24.12 4.55 -9.62
C ASN A 153 25.39 5.37 -9.86
N ASN A 154 26.52 4.87 -9.35
CA ASN A 154 27.82 5.26 -9.88
C ASN A 154 28.05 4.44 -11.16
N ASP A 155 27.70 5.05 -12.29
CA ASP A 155 28.39 4.79 -13.55
C ASP A 155 29.86 5.20 -13.37
N ASP A 156 30.73 4.26 -13.01
CA ASP A 156 32.15 4.38 -13.34
C ASP A 156 32.59 3.16 -14.15
N SER A 157 32.63 3.38 -15.46
CA SER A 157 33.30 2.54 -16.43
C SER A 157 34.80 2.45 -16.11
N GLY A 158 35.21 1.37 -15.44
CA GLY A 158 36.59 1.03 -15.16
C GLY A 158 36.87 -0.46 -15.36
N ASP A 159 37.33 -0.80 -16.56
CA ASP A 159 38.07 -2.02 -16.85
C ASP A 159 39.35 -2.07 -16.00
N ASP A 160 39.43 -3.00 -15.05
CA ASP A 160 40.66 -3.77 -14.82
C ASP A 160 40.40 -5.19 -14.30
N GLY A 161 40.78 -6.17 -15.11
CA GLY A 161 40.72 -7.57 -14.74
C GLY A 161 41.65 -7.94 -13.59
N SER A 162 41.18 -8.79 -12.70
CA SER A 162 42.03 -9.62 -11.84
C SER A 162 41.23 -10.79 -11.28
N SER A 163 41.49 -11.97 -11.85
CA SER A 163 41.22 -13.29 -11.28
C SER A 163 41.71 -13.42 -9.84
N THR A 164 40.95 -14.13 -8.99
CA THR A 164 41.45 -15.28 -8.21
C THR A 164 40.32 -16.12 -7.65
N ASP A 165 40.21 -17.32 -8.19
CA ASP A 165 39.99 -18.62 -7.54
C ASP A 165 39.75 -18.68 -6.02
N ASN A 166 38.60 -19.29 -5.70
CA ASN A 166 38.38 -20.48 -4.87
C ASN A 166 38.53 -20.49 -3.33
N ASP A 167 37.62 -21.31 -2.78
CA ASP A 167 37.65 -22.11 -1.54
C ASP A 167 37.05 -21.50 -0.26
N ASP A 168 35.80 -21.89 0.06
CA ASP A 168 35.59 -22.93 1.09
C ASP A 168 34.21 -23.63 0.92
N PRO A 169 34.10 -24.94 1.20
CA PRO A 169 33.03 -25.84 0.76
C PRO A 169 32.01 -26.18 1.86
N ASP A 170 31.13 -27.12 1.50
CA ASP A 170 30.29 -27.94 2.38
C ASP A 170 29.02 -27.30 2.95
N ASN A 171 27.91 -27.44 2.20
CA ASN A 171 26.83 -28.27 2.71
C ASN A 171 25.99 -28.92 1.60
N ASP A 172 26.22 -30.22 1.41
CA ASP A 172 25.52 -31.16 0.54
C ASP A 172 24.02 -31.31 0.91
N ASN A 173 23.12 -31.02 -0.04
CA ASN A 173 22.32 -31.99 -0.85
C ASN A 173 20.89 -32.24 -0.29
N PRO A 174 19.85 -32.65 -1.06
CA PRO A 174 19.85 -33.03 -2.48
C PRO A 174 18.75 -32.47 -3.40
N ASP A 175 19.14 -32.36 -4.68
CA ASP A 175 18.46 -32.93 -5.85
C ASP A 175 16.97 -33.25 -5.68
N GLY A 176 16.15 -32.28 -6.07
CA GLY A 176 14.87 -32.50 -6.71
C GLY A 176 14.93 -31.91 -8.12
N SER A 177 15.67 -32.58 -9.00
CA SER A 177 15.59 -32.43 -10.45
C SER A 177 14.13 -32.44 -10.93
N GLY A 178 13.64 -31.25 -11.27
CA GLY A 178 12.33 -31.01 -11.86
C GLY A 178 12.47 -30.03 -13.01
N ASP A 179 12.88 -30.58 -14.15
CA ASP A 179 12.50 -30.20 -15.52
C ASP A 179 12.40 -28.69 -15.80
N ASP A 180 13.39 -28.20 -16.56
CA ASP A 180 13.43 -26.93 -17.25
C ASP A 180 12.39 -26.89 -18.38
N GLY A 181 11.12 -26.91 -17.99
CA GLY A 181 10.01 -26.50 -18.83
C GLY A 181 10.10 -24.99 -19.08
N SER A 182 11.08 -24.57 -19.88
CA SER A 182 10.99 -23.35 -20.66
C SER A 182 9.75 -23.47 -21.52
N ASP A 183 8.62 -23.03 -20.99
CA ASP A 183 7.38 -22.88 -21.75
C ASP A 183 7.54 -21.67 -22.68
N ASP A 184 8.33 -21.87 -23.73
CA ASP A 184 8.45 -21.04 -24.92
C ASP A 184 7.07 -20.78 -25.59
N THR A 185 5.97 -21.39 -25.11
CA THR A 185 4.61 -21.15 -25.62
C THR A 185 3.81 -20.13 -24.81
N LEU A 186 4.31 -19.67 -23.67
CA LEU A 186 3.73 -18.53 -22.95
C LEU A 186 4.28 -17.19 -23.45
N GLN A 187 5.52 -17.14 -23.96
CA GLN A 187 6.19 -15.93 -24.43
C GLN A 187 5.61 -15.41 -25.77
N ASP A 188 5.23 -16.32 -26.67
CA ASP A 188 4.87 -16.04 -28.08
C ASP A 188 3.47 -15.40 -28.31
N LYS A 189 2.79 -14.92 -27.26
CA LYS A 189 1.51 -14.19 -27.36
C LYS A 189 1.41 -12.94 -26.48
N TYR A 190 2.53 -12.43 -25.96
CA TYR A 190 2.56 -11.26 -25.07
C TYR A 190 2.56 -9.89 -25.78
N ASP A 191 2.67 -9.86 -27.10
CA ASP A 191 3.00 -8.65 -27.87
C ASP A 191 1.76 -7.86 -28.33
N THR A 192 1.03 -7.22 -27.41
CA THR A 192 -0.01 -6.26 -27.85
C THR A 192 -0.10 -4.97 -27.02
N TYR A 193 -0.26 -5.01 -25.69
CA TYR A 193 -0.38 -3.77 -24.90
C TYR A 193 1.00 -3.15 -24.57
N GLN A 194 1.96 -3.96 -24.14
CA GLN A 194 3.31 -3.48 -23.81
C GLN A 194 4.04 -2.87 -25.02
N ASP A 195 3.95 -3.51 -26.19
CA ASP A 195 4.49 -2.93 -27.43
C ASP A 195 3.79 -1.62 -27.80
N TYR A 196 2.46 -1.56 -27.61
CA TYR A 196 1.70 -0.33 -27.81
C TYR A 196 2.15 0.79 -26.86
N GLN A 197 2.50 0.46 -25.61
CA GLN A 197 3.03 1.44 -24.65
C GLN A 197 4.42 1.95 -25.05
N ARG A 198 5.33 1.05 -25.43
CA ARG A 198 6.71 1.40 -25.78
C ARG A 198 6.79 2.36 -26.97
N ASP A 199 5.89 2.18 -27.95
CA ASP A 199 5.87 2.98 -29.17
C ASP A 199 4.93 4.21 -29.08
N TYR A 200 4.36 4.47 -27.89
CA TYR A 200 3.39 5.54 -27.68
C TYR A 200 4.00 6.94 -27.91
N GLN A 201 3.31 7.75 -28.70
CA GLN A 201 3.63 9.17 -28.89
C GLN A 201 2.43 10.02 -28.52
N ALA A 202 2.61 10.96 -27.59
CA ALA A 202 1.53 11.84 -27.18
C ALA A 202 1.04 12.70 -28.37
N PRO A 203 -0.27 12.69 -28.66
CA PRO A 203 -0.85 13.49 -29.74
C PRO A 203 -1.15 14.94 -29.33
N PHE A 204 -0.68 15.38 -28.16
CA PHE A 204 -0.92 16.68 -27.54
C PHE A 204 0.39 17.35 -27.11
N ASP A 205 0.34 18.66 -26.90
CA ASP A 205 1.48 19.41 -26.35
C ASP A 205 1.57 19.19 -24.84
N GLU A 206 2.57 18.44 -24.41
CA GLU A 206 2.80 18.07 -23.01
C GLU A 206 3.23 19.25 -22.12
N THR A 207 3.56 20.39 -22.72
CA THR A 207 3.91 21.62 -21.98
C THR A 207 2.71 22.54 -21.76
N ASP A 208 1.57 22.26 -22.42
CA ASP A 208 0.37 23.08 -22.36
C ASP A 208 -0.81 22.32 -21.74
N LYS A 209 -1.13 22.68 -20.50
CA LYS A 209 -2.24 22.07 -19.73
C LYS A 209 -3.61 22.32 -20.35
N ASP A 210 -3.80 23.43 -21.04
CA ASP A 210 -5.08 23.69 -21.70
C ASP A 210 -5.21 22.79 -22.94
N ALA A 211 -4.12 22.60 -23.70
CA ALA A 211 -4.09 21.66 -24.82
C ALA A 211 -4.35 20.20 -24.38
N MET A 212 -3.75 19.78 -23.26
CA MET A 212 -4.00 18.46 -22.66
C MET A 212 -5.44 18.31 -22.17
N GLY A 213 -6.00 19.33 -21.54
CA GLY A 213 -7.39 19.36 -21.09
C GLY A 213 -8.38 19.27 -22.25
N ASP A 214 -8.20 20.10 -23.27
CA ASP A 214 -9.02 20.08 -24.49
C ASP A 214 -8.96 18.72 -25.19
N TYR A 215 -7.79 18.08 -25.18
CA TYR A 215 -7.58 16.76 -25.78
C TYR A 215 -8.40 15.67 -25.07
N ILE A 216 -8.30 15.55 -23.74
CA ILE A 216 -9.04 14.50 -23.00
C ILE A 216 -10.55 14.74 -23.00
N GLU A 217 -10.98 16.00 -22.99
CA GLU A 217 -12.40 16.34 -23.06
C GLU A 217 -12.97 15.97 -24.44
N SER A 218 -12.25 16.31 -25.51
CA SER A 218 -12.70 16.06 -26.88
C SER A 218 -12.71 14.57 -27.26
N ASN A 219 -11.72 13.80 -26.81
CA ASN A 219 -11.59 12.39 -27.19
C ASN A 219 -12.33 11.44 -26.24
N TYR A 220 -12.42 11.77 -24.95
CA TYR A 220 -12.92 10.86 -23.93
C TYR A 220 -14.09 11.43 -23.10
N GLY A 221 -14.46 12.70 -23.30
CA GLY A 221 -15.52 13.35 -22.53
C GLY A 221 -15.16 13.59 -21.06
N ILE A 222 -13.86 13.65 -20.75
CA ILE A 222 -13.33 13.85 -19.39
C ILE A 222 -12.99 15.33 -19.21
N GLU A 223 -13.69 16.00 -18.29
CA GLU A 223 -13.47 17.42 -18.02
C GLU A 223 -12.20 17.63 -17.19
N TRP A 224 -11.31 18.53 -17.63
CA TRP A 224 -10.18 18.99 -16.82
C TRP A 224 -10.60 20.15 -15.92
N LYS A 225 -10.37 20.02 -14.61
CA LYS A 225 -10.69 21.07 -13.62
C LYS A 225 -9.50 21.40 -12.74
N GLU A 226 -8.94 22.58 -12.94
CA GLU A 226 -7.91 23.15 -12.07
C GLU A 226 -8.41 24.41 -11.36
N LYS A 227 -8.13 24.53 -10.05
CA LYS A 227 -8.45 25.77 -9.33
C LYS A 227 -7.45 26.88 -9.67
N LYS A 228 -7.96 28.10 -9.88
CA LYS A 228 -7.18 29.27 -10.35
C LYS A 228 -6.00 29.71 -9.46
N ARG A 229 -5.99 29.33 -8.19
CA ARG A 229 -4.98 29.78 -7.21
C ARG A 229 -3.68 28.98 -7.41
N ALA A 230 -2.52 29.65 -7.36
CA ALA A 230 -1.24 29.07 -7.74
C ALA A 230 -0.89 27.76 -6.99
N HIS A 231 -1.17 27.66 -5.69
CA HIS A 231 -0.89 26.47 -4.89
C HIS A 231 -1.87 25.29 -5.11
N TYR A 232 -2.88 25.48 -5.96
CA TYR A 232 -3.77 24.41 -6.42
C TYR A 232 -3.36 23.83 -7.77
N LYS A 233 -2.29 24.37 -8.38
CA LYS A 233 -1.84 23.95 -9.69
C LYS A 233 -0.86 22.80 -9.58
N ILE A 234 -0.95 21.88 -10.54
CA ILE A 234 0.07 20.87 -10.79
C ILE A 234 1.00 21.33 -11.92
N SER A 235 2.17 20.72 -12.02
CA SER A 235 3.10 20.88 -13.13
C SER A 235 2.48 20.36 -14.45
N PRO A 236 2.81 20.95 -15.62
CA PRO A 236 2.46 20.37 -16.92
C PRO A 236 2.92 18.92 -17.05
N GLU A 237 4.07 18.57 -16.51
CA GLU A 237 4.67 17.24 -16.58
C GLU A 237 3.83 16.19 -15.82
N THR A 238 3.37 16.51 -14.61
CA THR A 238 2.44 15.64 -13.84
C THR A 238 1.13 15.44 -14.60
N MET A 239 0.61 16.51 -15.23
CA MET A 239 -0.60 16.41 -16.05
C MET A 239 -0.35 15.53 -17.28
N ALA A 240 0.78 15.73 -17.97
CA ALA A 240 1.15 14.95 -19.14
C ALA A 240 1.27 13.46 -18.80
N ASN A 241 1.94 13.10 -17.72
CA ASN A 241 2.03 11.71 -17.24
C ASN A 241 0.65 11.09 -17.00
N THR A 242 -0.24 11.84 -16.35
CA THR A 242 -1.62 11.37 -16.09
C THR A 242 -2.39 11.18 -17.40
N VAL A 243 -2.35 12.17 -18.29
CA VAL A 243 -3.06 12.12 -19.58
C VAL A 243 -2.51 11.01 -20.48
N ARG A 244 -1.19 10.77 -20.48
CA ARG A 244 -0.56 9.65 -21.20
C ARG A 244 -1.07 8.30 -20.73
N VAL A 245 -1.23 8.10 -19.42
CA VAL A 245 -1.78 6.85 -18.86
C VAL A 245 -3.22 6.64 -19.34
N LEU A 246 -4.05 7.67 -19.19
CA LEU A 246 -5.45 7.63 -19.60
C LEU A 246 -5.61 7.40 -21.11
N ASP A 247 -4.87 8.13 -21.93
CA ASP A 247 -4.89 7.99 -23.39
C ASP A 247 -4.50 6.58 -23.81
N ARG A 248 -3.33 6.10 -23.34
CA ARG A 248 -2.85 4.74 -23.67
C ARG A 248 -3.90 3.70 -23.35
N PHE A 249 -4.54 3.82 -22.19
CA PHE A 249 -5.57 2.89 -21.77
C PHE A 249 -6.83 2.98 -22.64
N PHE A 250 -7.42 4.17 -22.81
CA PHE A 250 -8.68 4.33 -23.53
C PHE A 250 -8.54 4.09 -25.04
N SER A 251 -7.40 4.46 -25.62
CA SER A 251 -7.07 4.17 -27.02
C SER A 251 -7.00 2.67 -27.29
N TYR A 252 -6.54 1.89 -26.31
CA TYR A 252 -6.45 0.44 -26.42
C TYR A 252 -7.75 -0.29 -26.02
N TYR A 253 -8.49 0.27 -25.07
CA TYR A 253 -9.78 -0.22 -24.56
C TYR A 253 -10.92 0.77 -24.81
N PRO A 254 -11.28 1.08 -26.07
CA PRO A 254 -12.28 2.11 -26.37
C PRO A 254 -13.66 1.80 -25.80
N ASN A 255 -14.03 0.52 -25.73
CA ASN A 255 -15.29 0.07 -25.13
C ASN A 255 -15.41 0.39 -23.64
N PHE A 256 -14.29 0.62 -22.94
CA PHE A 256 -14.32 0.90 -21.51
C PHE A 256 -15.10 2.17 -21.17
N LEU A 257 -15.01 3.20 -22.01
CA LEU A 257 -15.74 4.45 -21.83
C LEU A 257 -17.24 4.30 -22.11
N ASP A 258 -17.60 3.47 -23.08
CA ASP A 258 -18.98 3.28 -23.52
C ASP A 258 -19.76 2.29 -22.65
N ASN A 259 -19.10 1.21 -22.24
CA ASN A 259 -19.72 0.08 -21.54
C ASN A 259 -19.42 0.09 -20.02
N GLY A 260 -18.54 0.98 -19.57
CA GLY A 260 -18.26 1.24 -18.17
C GLY A 260 -19.53 1.59 -17.38
N GLN A 261 -19.75 0.89 -16.27
CA GLN A 261 -20.88 1.17 -15.39
C GLN A 261 -20.70 2.47 -14.59
N TYR A 262 -19.46 2.89 -14.37
CA TYR A 262 -19.09 4.20 -13.86
C TYR A 262 -18.51 5.04 -15.00
N LYS A 263 -19.13 6.18 -15.28
CA LYS A 263 -18.60 7.13 -16.24
C LYS A 263 -17.43 7.88 -15.63
N PHE A 264 -16.27 7.85 -16.26
CA PHE A 264 -15.15 8.68 -15.87
C PHE A 264 -15.38 10.10 -16.40
N THR A 265 -15.58 11.07 -15.50
CA THR A 265 -16.17 12.38 -15.85
C THR A 265 -15.20 13.54 -15.71
N SER A 266 -14.23 13.45 -14.81
CA SER A 266 -13.28 14.54 -14.61
C SER A 266 -11.91 14.08 -14.13
N LEU A 267 -10.93 14.88 -14.52
CA LEU A 267 -9.61 14.94 -13.92
C LEU A 267 -9.51 16.28 -13.20
N GLU A 268 -9.21 16.27 -11.91
CA GLU A 268 -9.25 17.47 -11.08
C GLU A 268 -7.94 17.67 -10.31
N SER A 269 -7.43 18.91 -10.24
CA SER A 269 -6.31 19.25 -9.36
C SER A 269 -6.74 20.20 -8.25
N HIS A 270 -6.42 19.82 -7.01
CA HIS A 270 -6.58 20.70 -5.86
C HIS A 270 -5.76 20.28 -4.64
N VAL A 271 -5.60 21.19 -3.67
CA VAL A 271 -5.03 20.87 -2.36
C VAL A 271 -6.03 20.05 -1.57
N PHE A 272 -5.63 18.85 -1.19
CA PHE A 272 -6.42 18.01 -0.31
C PHE A 272 -6.37 18.54 1.12
N THR A 273 -7.40 18.25 1.91
CA THR A 273 -7.49 18.68 3.31
C THR A 273 -8.02 17.55 4.18
N GLY A 274 -7.78 17.59 5.50
CA GLY A 274 -8.24 16.56 6.42
C GLY A 274 -7.48 15.24 6.23
N SER A 275 -8.17 14.11 6.37
CA SER A 275 -7.55 12.76 6.26
C SER A 275 -6.95 12.46 4.88
N SER A 276 -7.44 13.09 3.80
CA SER A 276 -6.83 13.02 2.46
C SER A 276 -5.60 13.94 2.30
N ALA A 277 -5.20 14.65 3.37
CA ALA A 277 -3.98 15.44 3.54
C ALA A 277 -2.75 14.94 2.75
N ARG A 278 -2.50 13.64 2.95
CA ARG A 278 -1.29 12.92 2.53
C ARG A 278 -1.45 12.12 1.26
N ALA A 279 -2.67 12.01 0.73
CA ALA A 279 -2.88 11.28 -0.52
C ALA A 279 -2.34 12.14 -1.67
N GLU A 280 -1.54 11.55 -2.55
CA GLU A 280 -1.05 12.26 -3.74
C GLU A 280 -2.10 12.34 -4.84
N ALA A 281 -2.97 11.35 -4.88
CA ALA A 281 -4.15 11.33 -5.71
C ALA A 281 -5.22 10.45 -5.05
N TYR A 282 -6.45 10.51 -5.54
CA TYR A 282 -7.47 9.51 -5.22
C TYR A 282 -8.50 9.42 -6.34
N VAL A 283 -9.11 8.25 -6.52
CA VAL A 283 -10.35 8.12 -7.31
C VAL A 283 -11.58 8.31 -6.43
N GLN A 284 -12.40 9.28 -6.78
CA GLN A 284 -13.74 9.42 -6.22
C GLN A 284 -14.74 8.64 -7.07
N SER A 285 -15.55 7.81 -6.42
CA SER A 285 -16.68 7.11 -7.06
C SER A 285 -17.99 7.57 -6.44
N LEU A 286 -18.86 8.20 -7.22
CA LEU A 286 -20.15 8.74 -6.77
C LEU A 286 -21.31 7.93 -7.35
N ARG A 287 -22.34 7.70 -6.53
CA ARG A 287 -23.64 7.17 -6.97
C ARG A 287 -24.73 8.19 -6.69
N TRP A 288 -25.36 8.65 -7.76
CA TRP A 288 -26.43 9.62 -7.72
C TRP A 288 -27.79 8.94 -7.49
N ARG A 289 -28.74 9.69 -6.94
CA ARG A 289 -30.10 9.19 -6.67
C ARG A 289 -30.87 8.78 -7.92
N ASP A 290 -30.50 9.34 -9.07
CA ASP A 290 -31.08 9.02 -10.37
C ASP A 290 -30.46 7.76 -11.01
N GLY A 291 -29.56 7.08 -10.29
CA GLY A 291 -28.91 5.86 -10.74
C GLY A 291 -27.61 6.09 -11.52
N ARG A 292 -27.24 7.34 -11.82
CA ARG A 292 -25.94 7.63 -12.44
C ARG A 292 -24.80 7.25 -11.51
N LYS A 293 -23.76 6.66 -12.07
CA LYS A 293 -22.51 6.37 -11.37
C LYS A 293 -21.38 7.07 -12.11
N GLU A 294 -20.61 7.86 -11.38
CA GLU A 294 -19.57 8.72 -11.93
C GLU A 294 -18.27 8.52 -11.16
N GLN A 295 -17.16 8.66 -11.87
CA GLN A 295 -15.81 8.61 -11.34
C GLN A 295 -15.03 9.83 -11.76
N SER A 296 -14.09 10.21 -10.90
CA SER A 296 -13.17 11.32 -11.15
C SER A 296 -11.84 11.02 -10.47
N LEU A 297 -10.74 11.32 -11.16
CA LEU A 297 -9.40 11.27 -10.60
C LEU A 297 -9.03 12.64 -10.07
N HIS A 298 -8.66 12.68 -8.79
CA HIS A 298 -8.23 13.88 -8.11
C HIS A 298 -6.74 13.80 -7.88
N LEU A 299 -6.00 14.83 -8.27
CA LEU A 299 -4.57 14.98 -8.05
C LEU A 299 -4.32 16.04 -6.97
N ASN A 300 -3.50 15.70 -5.98
CA ASN A 300 -3.14 16.60 -4.90
C ASN A 300 -2.08 17.57 -5.38
N SER A 301 -2.43 18.85 -5.46
CA SER A 301 -1.48 19.88 -5.90
C SER A 301 -0.33 20.10 -4.91
N LYS A 302 -0.43 19.61 -3.66
CA LYS A 302 0.71 19.60 -2.72
C LYS A 302 1.85 18.71 -3.21
N HIS A 303 1.52 17.66 -3.95
CA HIS A 303 2.44 16.71 -4.57
C HIS A 303 2.41 16.86 -6.10
N GLY A 304 2.04 18.04 -6.60
CA GLY A 304 1.82 18.30 -8.03
C GLY A 304 3.09 18.51 -8.84
N ASP A 305 4.26 18.33 -8.23
CA ASP A 305 5.57 18.52 -8.84
C ASP A 305 6.16 17.16 -9.22
N LEU A 306 6.73 17.08 -10.42
CA LEU A 306 7.25 15.82 -10.97
C LEU A 306 8.42 15.27 -10.15
N GLU A 307 9.32 16.15 -9.70
CA GLU A 307 10.49 15.74 -8.92
C GLU A 307 10.05 15.16 -7.57
N ALA A 308 9.08 15.81 -6.93
CA ALA A 308 8.49 15.29 -5.68
C ALA A 308 7.82 13.92 -5.87
N GLN A 309 7.06 13.71 -6.95
CA GLN A 309 6.43 12.42 -7.26
C GLN A 309 7.45 11.32 -7.54
N GLN A 310 8.48 11.64 -8.33
CA GLN A 310 9.55 10.70 -8.67
C GLN A 310 10.31 10.28 -7.41
N LYS A 311 10.72 11.23 -6.55
CA LYS A 311 11.42 10.93 -5.29
C LYS A 311 10.60 9.99 -4.38
N MET A 312 9.30 10.20 -4.27
CA MET A 312 8.44 9.33 -3.45
C MET A 312 8.32 7.93 -4.06
N THR A 313 8.18 7.85 -5.38
CA THR A 313 8.09 6.57 -6.07
C THR A 313 9.41 5.79 -5.97
N ASP A 314 10.55 6.47 -6.12
CA ASP A 314 11.89 5.90 -5.92
C ASP A 314 12.04 5.34 -4.49
N TYR A 315 11.70 6.14 -3.48
CA TYR A 315 11.76 5.72 -2.08
C TYR A 315 10.86 4.51 -1.79
N SER A 316 9.63 4.54 -2.31
CA SER A 316 8.66 3.47 -2.11
C SER A 316 9.08 2.18 -2.83
N PHE A 317 9.75 2.29 -3.98
CA PHE A 317 10.32 1.14 -4.66
C PHE A 317 11.51 0.56 -3.88
N GLN A 318 12.42 1.40 -3.40
CA GLN A 318 13.62 1.00 -2.64
C GLN A 318 13.26 0.32 -1.31
N THR A 319 12.18 0.74 -0.67
CA THR A 319 11.69 0.17 0.61
C THR A 319 10.79 -1.04 0.44
N ASN A 320 10.61 -1.55 -0.79
CA ASN A 320 9.62 -2.59 -1.13
C ASN A 320 8.18 -2.22 -0.71
N TRP A 321 7.90 -0.92 -0.59
CA TRP A 321 6.55 -0.43 -0.38
C TRP A 321 5.70 -0.66 -1.63
N PHE A 322 6.22 -0.26 -2.79
CA PHE A 322 5.78 -0.67 -4.12
C PHE A 322 6.75 -1.71 -4.68
N ARG A 323 6.33 -2.47 -5.68
CA ARG A 323 7.25 -3.31 -6.45
C ARG A 323 6.97 -3.21 -7.95
N GLY A 324 8.05 -3.18 -8.73
CA GLY A 324 8.01 -3.34 -10.19
C GLY A 324 7.76 -2.08 -11.03
N ASN A 325 7.37 -0.95 -10.45
CA ASN A 325 7.26 0.33 -11.18
C ASN A 325 7.78 1.49 -10.33
N ASP A 326 8.94 2.01 -10.71
CA ASP A 326 9.64 3.15 -10.09
C ASP A 326 9.37 4.48 -10.82
N THR A 327 8.48 4.52 -11.81
CA THR A 327 8.30 5.72 -12.64
C THR A 327 7.33 6.72 -12.02
N SER A 328 7.51 8.01 -12.30
CA SER A 328 6.56 9.09 -11.97
C SER A 328 5.12 8.92 -12.51
N THR A 329 4.85 7.88 -13.31
CA THR A 329 3.49 7.51 -13.72
C THR A 329 2.81 6.55 -12.73
N HIS A 330 3.54 6.04 -11.72
CA HIS A 330 3.03 5.06 -10.77
C HIS A 330 1.71 5.53 -10.14
N ILE A 331 1.72 6.70 -9.49
CA ILE A 331 0.58 7.23 -8.75
C ILE A 331 -0.68 7.41 -9.61
N PRO A 332 -0.64 8.13 -10.75
CA PRO A 332 -1.85 8.26 -11.57
C PRO A 332 -2.31 6.91 -12.13
N THR A 333 -1.40 5.97 -12.40
CA THR A 333 -1.77 4.62 -12.88
C THR A 333 -2.42 3.78 -11.77
N HIS A 334 -1.90 3.87 -10.55
CA HIS A 334 -2.42 3.20 -9.36
C HIS A 334 -3.85 3.62 -9.09
N GLU A 335 -4.07 4.93 -8.98
CA GLU A 335 -5.40 5.47 -8.74
C GLU A 335 -6.36 5.13 -9.87
N PHE A 336 -5.91 5.24 -11.12
CA PHE A 336 -6.72 4.80 -12.25
C PHE A 336 -7.04 3.30 -12.21
N GLY A 337 -6.14 2.46 -11.70
CA GLY A 337 -6.38 1.05 -11.41
C GLY A 337 -7.59 0.83 -10.50
N HIS A 338 -7.79 1.66 -9.47
CA HIS A 338 -9.01 1.61 -8.66
C HIS A 338 -10.27 1.97 -9.47
N ALA A 339 -10.18 2.92 -10.42
CA ALA A 339 -11.30 3.23 -11.31
C ALA A 339 -11.68 2.03 -12.18
N VAL A 340 -10.67 1.32 -12.70
CA VAL A 340 -10.84 0.10 -13.49
C VAL A 340 -11.47 -1.03 -12.66
N ASP A 341 -10.96 -1.32 -11.46
CA ASP A 341 -11.54 -2.34 -10.56
C ASP A 341 -13.02 -2.05 -10.24
N ASN A 342 -13.35 -0.80 -9.94
CA ASN A 342 -14.73 -0.38 -9.67
C ASN A 342 -15.66 -0.61 -10.89
N ASN A 343 -15.17 -0.31 -12.11
CA ASN A 343 -15.92 -0.52 -13.34
C ASN A 343 -16.12 -2.01 -13.64
N LEU A 344 -15.05 -2.81 -13.58
CA LEU A 344 -15.10 -4.25 -13.79
C LEU A 344 -16.00 -4.93 -12.75
N THR A 345 -15.87 -4.56 -11.48
CA THR A 345 -16.73 -5.05 -10.40
C THR A 345 -18.19 -4.75 -10.71
N ALA A 346 -18.51 -3.50 -11.09
CA ALA A 346 -19.87 -3.13 -11.41
C ALA A 346 -20.41 -3.82 -12.67
N ALA A 347 -19.57 -4.07 -13.68
CA ALA A 347 -19.93 -4.76 -14.92
C ALA A 347 -20.15 -6.27 -14.70
N SER A 348 -19.38 -6.90 -13.80
CA SER A 348 -19.48 -8.33 -13.50
C SER A 348 -20.85 -8.75 -12.94
N GLY A 349 -21.58 -7.82 -12.33
CA GLY A 349 -22.81 -8.13 -11.60
C GLY A 349 -22.61 -9.02 -10.37
N SER A 350 -21.35 -9.27 -9.97
CA SER A 350 -20.99 -10.05 -8.79
C SER A 350 -21.12 -9.21 -7.51
N ASP A 351 -21.48 -9.86 -6.41
CA ASP A 351 -21.44 -9.26 -5.07
C ASP A 351 -20.00 -9.21 -4.51
N VAL A 352 -19.05 -9.90 -5.16
CA VAL A 352 -17.62 -9.93 -4.80
C VAL A 352 -16.84 -9.03 -5.74
N ARG A 353 -15.90 -8.22 -5.19
CA ARG A 353 -15.06 -7.32 -6.02
C ARG A 353 -14.21 -8.13 -7.00
N VAL A 354 -13.98 -7.58 -8.19
CA VAL A 354 -13.13 -8.22 -9.21
C VAL A 354 -11.69 -8.35 -8.72
N SER A 355 -11.17 -7.34 -8.04
CA SER A 355 -9.89 -7.42 -7.32
C SER A 355 -9.78 -8.66 -6.43
N GLU A 356 -10.77 -8.92 -5.58
CA GLU A 356 -10.78 -10.11 -4.72
C GLU A 356 -10.82 -11.41 -5.53
N GLN A 357 -11.63 -11.48 -6.59
CA GLN A 357 -11.73 -12.67 -7.44
C GLN A 357 -10.39 -13.01 -8.11
N ILE A 358 -9.73 -12.01 -8.70
CA ILE A 358 -8.48 -12.18 -9.44
C ILE A 358 -7.35 -12.58 -8.49
N LEU A 359 -7.17 -11.85 -7.38
CA LEU A 359 -6.12 -12.13 -6.42
C LEU A 359 -6.33 -13.49 -5.73
N THR A 360 -7.58 -13.90 -5.50
CA THR A 360 -7.91 -15.26 -5.04
C THR A 360 -7.53 -16.32 -6.04
N GLN A 361 -7.87 -16.11 -7.31
CA GLN A 361 -7.49 -17.03 -8.37
C GLN A 361 -5.96 -17.16 -8.45
N MET A 362 -5.25 -16.03 -8.45
CA MET A 362 -3.79 -16.02 -8.56
C MET A 362 -3.13 -16.75 -7.39
N TYR A 363 -3.58 -16.47 -6.17
CA TYR A 363 -3.11 -17.14 -4.95
C TYR A 363 -3.36 -18.65 -4.97
N ARG A 364 -4.56 -19.11 -5.36
CA ARG A 364 -4.90 -20.54 -5.42
C ARG A 364 -4.07 -21.30 -6.44
N GLU A 365 -3.83 -20.70 -7.60
CA GLU A 365 -2.98 -21.29 -8.63
C GLU A 365 -1.53 -21.44 -8.15
N ASP A 366 -1.01 -20.52 -7.32
CA ASP A 366 0.35 -20.60 -6.77
C ASP A 366 0.47 -21.61 -5.61
N ARG A 367 -0.56 -21.72 -4.77
CA ARG A 367 -0.57 -22.59 -3.58
C ARG A 367 -1.18 -23.99 -3.83
N GLY A 368 -1.85 -24.18 -4.96
CA GLY A 368 -2.67 -25.35 -5.25
C GLY A 368 -4.10 -25.26 -4.71
N ASP A 369 -4.99 -26.11 -5.24
CA ASP A 369 -6.46 -26.11 -5.06
C ASP A 369 -6.96 -26.48 -3.65
N HIS A 370 -6.10 -26.37 -2.63
CA HIS A 370 -6.37 -26.81 -1.25
C HIS A 370 -6.94 -25.70 -0.34
N TYR A 371 -7.22 -24.53 -0.88
CA TYR A 371 -7.56 -23.35 -0.09
C TYR A 371 -9.06 -22.96 -0.22
N ASP A 372 -9.82 -23.28 0.82
CA ASP A 372 -11.22 -22.92 1.01
C ASP A 372 -11.34 -22.04 2.25
N SER A 373 -11.30 -20.71 2.08
CA SER A 373 -11.64 -19.79 3.16
C SER A 373 -12.65 -18.76 2.69
N SER A 374 -13.64 -18.54 3.54
CA SER A 374 -14.74 -17.60 3.37
C SER A 374 -14.41 -16.18 3.86
N ASP A 375 -13.13 -15.88 4.15
CA ASP A 375 -12.66 -14.56 4.62
C ASP A 375 -11.24 -14.28 4.09
N PHE A 376 -11.16 -14.10 2.77
CA PHE A 376 -9.92 -14.05 2.01
C PHE A 376 -9.04 -12.84 2.35
N GLN A 377 -9.65 -11.67 2.59
CA GLN A 377 -8.92 -10.42 2.86
C GLN A 377 -8.25 -10.36 4.25
N HIS A 378 -8.74 -11.12 5.23
CA HIS A 378 -8.16 -11.19 6.57
C HIS A 378 -7.23 -12.39 6.76
N ASN A 379 -7.03 -13.19 5.71
CA ASN A 379 -6.16 -14.34 5.80
C ASN A 379 -4.68 -13.93 5.78
N GLU A 380 -3.95 -14.31 6.81
CA GLU A 380 -2.53 -13.99 6.97
C GLU A 380 -1.64 -14.67 5.90
N ASP A 381 -1.99 -15.87 5.42
CA ASP A 381 -1.23 -16.53 4.34
C ASP A 381 -1.39 -15.80 3.00
N PHE A 382 -2.57 -15.25 2.73
CA PHE A 382 -2.81 -14.39 1.58
C PHE A 382 -2.03 -13.09 1.72
N LYS A 383 -2.05 -12.44 2.89
CA LYS A 383 -1.29 -11.20 3.13
C LYS A 383 0.22 -11.43 2.97
N HIS A 384 0.76 -12.53 3.48
CA HIS A 384 2.16 -12.89 3.26
C HIS A 384 2.46 -13.13 1.78
N TRP A 385 1.61 -13.90 1.08
CA TRP A 385 1.76 -14.09 -0.36
C TRP A 385 1.70 -12.76 -1.13
N ALA A 386 0.76 -11.88 -0.79
CA ALA A 386 0.62 -10.58 -1.42
C ALA A 386 1.82 -9.68 -1.12
N PHE A 387 2.36 -9.72 0.10
CA PHE A 387 3.59 -9.02 0.46
C PHE A 387 4.80 -9.50 -0.37
N ASP A 388 4.98 -10.82 -0.47
CA ASP A 388 6.10 -11.44 -1.18
C ASP A 388 6.05 -11.19 -2.69
N ASN A 389 4.84 -11.21 -3.27
CA ASN A 389 4.66 -11.14 -4.71
C ASN A 389 4.37 -9.72 -5.21
N ILE A 390 3.59 -8.94 -4.47
CA ILE A 390 3.06 -7.65 -4.91
C ILE A 390 3.77 -6.48 -4.22
N GLY A 391 4.01 -6.58 -2.90
CA GLY A 391 4.67 -5.54 -2.12
C GLY A 391 3.87 -5.15 -0.87
N THR A 392 4.46 -4.27 -0.04
CA THR A 392 3.88 -3.90 1.26
C THR A 392 2.56 -3.16 1.11
N TYR A 393 2.45 -2.25 0.14
CA TYR A 393 1.23 -1.49 -0.07
C TYR A 393 0.13 -2.38 -0.65
N GLY A 394 0.47 -3.20 -1.65
CA GLY A 394 -0.44 -4.16 -2.27
C GLY A 394 -0.98 -5.25 -1.34
N SER A 395 -0.29 -5.55 -0.24
CA SER A 395 -0.76 -6.54 0.76
C SER A 395 -1.80 -5.98 1.73
N LYS A 396 -2.03 -4.66 1.77
CA LYS A 396 -3.00 -4.03 2.68
C LYS A 396 -4.44 -4.42 2.39
N SER A 397 -4.79 -4.56 1.12
CA SER A 397 -6.10 -5.05 0.68
C SER A 397 -6.04 -5.58 -0.75
N THR A 398 -7.05 -6.35 -1.14
CA THR A 398 -7.16 -6.82 -2.53
C THR A 398 -7.31 -5.68 -3.53
N ALA A 399 -7.93 -4.56 -3.14
CA ALA A 399 -8.07 -3.38 -3.99
C ALA A 399 -6.72 -2.67 -4.22
N GLU A 400 -5.88 -2.57 -3.18
CA GLU A 400 -4.52 -2.05 -3.30
C GLU A 400 -3.65 -2.99 -4.13
N GLY A 401 -3.71 -4.31 -3.86
CA GLY A 401 -2.96 -5.30 -4.63
C GLY A 401 -3.32 -5.30 -6.12
N PHE A 402 -4.61 -5.07 -6.45
CA PHE A 402 -5.04 -4.88 -7.82
C PHE A 402 -4.41 -3.63 -8.43
N ALA A 403 -4.47 -2.49 -7.73
CA ALA A 403 -3.96 -1.22 -8.25
C ALA A 403 -2.43 -1.23 -8.42
N GLU A 404 -1.70 -1.90 -7.52
CA GLU A 404 -0.25 -2.12 -7.65
C GLU A 404 0.09 -2.99 -8.87
N LEU A 405 -0.55 -4.15 -9.02
CA LEU A 405 -0.32 -5.03 -10.19
C LEU A 405 -0.77 -4.36 -11.50
N PHE A 406 -1.83 -3.57 -11.45
CA PHE A 406 -2.27 -2.74 -12.57
C PHE A 406 -1.22 -1.69 -12.91
N THR A 407 -0.63 -1.03 -11.92
CA THR A 407 0.41 -0.03 -12.13
C THR A 407 1.68 -0.62 -12.69
N GLU A 408 2.06 -1.78 -12.22
CA GLU A 408 3.21 -2.49 -12.74
C GLU A 408 2.97 -2.92 -14.19
N TYR A 409 1.81 -3.53 -14.47
CA TYR A 409 1.51 -3.96 -15.83
C TYR A 409 1.29 -2.77 -16.79
N TYR A 410 0.46 -1.80 -16.44
CA TYR A 410 0.08 -0.70 -17.33
C TYR A 410 1.00 0.53 -17.23
N GLY A 411 2.03 0.51 -16.38
CA GLY A 411 2.89 1.66 -16.15
C GLY A 411 4.39 1.39 -16.28
N CYS A 412 4.83 0.12 -16.29
CA CYS A 412 6.24 -0.25 -16.42
C CYS A 412 6.53 -0.86 -17.79
N ASP A 413 7.70 -0.55 -18.36
CA ASP A 413 8.16 -1.15 -19.62
C ASP A 413 8.50 -2.65 -19.48
N ASN A 414 8.88 -3.08 -18.28
CA ASN A 414 9.33 -4.45 -18.00
C ASN A 414 8.63 -5.02 -16.74
N PRO A 415 7.31 -5.29 -16.80
CA PRO A 415 6.58 -5.83 -15.66
C PRO A 415 7.09 -7.22 -15.25
N ARG A 416 7.08 -7.51 -13.94
CA ARG A 416 7.45 -8.83 -13.41
C ARG A 416 6.42 -9.91 -13.82
N PRO A 417 6.78 -11.20 -13.78
CA PRO A 417 5.89 -12.29 -14.17
C PRO A 417 4.51 -12.28 -13.49
N VAL A 418 4.43 -11.85 -12.22
CA VAL A 418 3.16 -11.74 -11.48
C VAL A 418 2.22 -10.68 -12.07
N ALA A 419 2.73 -9.49 -12.39
CA ALA A 419 1.96 -8.43 -13.02
C ALA A 419 1.60 -8.77 -14.46
N VAL A 420 2.48 -9.46 -15.16
CA VAL A 420 2.23 -10.00 -16.51
C VAL A 420 1.05 -11.00 -16.51
N ARG A 421 1.01 -11.91 -15.53
CA ARG A 421 -0.12 -12.84 -15.36
C ARG A 421 -1.41 -12.11 -15.00
N PHE A 422 -1.34 -11.14 -14.10
CA PHE A 422 -2.47 -10.26 -13.77
C PHE A 422 -3.00 -9.54 -15.03
N GLY A 423 -2.12 -8.94 -15.82
CA GLY A 423 -2.45 -8.22 -17.04
C GLY A 423 -3.19 -9.10 -18.05
N LYS A 424 -2.78 -10.36 -18.22
CA LYS A 424 -3.51 -11.33 -19.07
C LYS A 424 -4.96 -11.54 -18.63
N ILE A 425 -5.23 -11.58 -17.34
CA ILE A 425 -6.58 -11.74 -16.80
C ILE A 425 -7.41 -10.49 -17.09
N ILE A 426 -6.86 -9.31 -16.76
CA ILE A 426 -7.54 -8.03 -16.94
C ILE A 426 -7.78 -7.69 -18.40
N ASP A 427 -6.80 -7.88 -19.28
CA ASP A 427 -6.92 -7.63 -20.71
C ASP A 427 -8.10 -8.39 -21.33
N ASN A 428 -8.32 -9.64 -20.92
CA ASN A 428 -9.47 -10.42 -21.37
C ASN A 428 -10.79 -9.80 -20.87
N MET A 429 -10.87 -9.44 -19.59
CA MET A 429 -12.07 -8.82 -19.02
C MET A 429 -12.39 -7.47 -19.66
N LEU A 430 -11.39 -6.64 -19.92
CA LEU A 430 -11.54 -5.32 -20.55
C LEU A 430 -11.95 -5.40 -22.02
N ARG A 431 -11.55 -6.46 -22.73
CA ARG A 431 -11.97 -6.71 -24.13
C ARG A 431 -13.38 -7.29 -24.23
N GLU A 432 -13.83 -7.97 -23.20
CA GLU A 432 -15.19 -8.56 -23.11
C GLU A 432 -16.24 -7.56 -22.63
N MET A 433 -15.81 -6.42 -22.05
CA MET A 433 -16.66 -5.25 -21.80
C MET A 433 -17.16 -4.62 -23.10
#